data_AF-A0A839IN54-F1
#
_entry.id   AF-A0A839IN54-F1
#
_cell.length_a   1.000
_cell.length_b   1.000
_cell.length_c   1.000
_cell.angle_alpha   90.00
_cell.angle_beta   90.00
_cell.angle_gamma   90.00
#
_symmetry.space_group_name_H-M   'P 1'
#
loop_
_entity.id
_entity.type
_entity.pdbx_description
1 polymer ?
#
loop_
_entity_poly.entity_id
_entity_poly.type
_entity_poly.pdbx_seq_one_letter_code
_entity_poly.pdbx_strand_id
1 'polypeptide(L)'
;MQIYEKVKAIREAEGITQVQLAEMTGISRSTISKLDSGVKKDMKAETLLRFCNIPEFQKYTLWLMTDQVNPSAGQISPEIKLSADQLKTGS
;
A
#
# COMPACT_ATOMS: atom_id res chain seq x y z
N MET A 1 13.01 1.39 -2.35
CA MET A 1 12.22 0.55 -1.41
C MET A 1 11.98 -0.80 -2.02
N GLN A 2 12.03 -1.86 -1.23
CA GLN A 2 11.55 -3.19 -1.61
C GLN A 2 10.02 -3.24 -1.59
N ILE A 3 9.43 -4.18 -2.33
CA ILE A 3 7.96 -4.29 -2.47
C ILE A 3 7.24 -4.40 -1.12
N TYR A 4 7.78 -5.17 -0.17
CA TYR A 4 7.17 -5.31 1.16
C TYR A 4 7.15 -3.99 1.94
N GLU A 5 8.18 -3.15 1.80
CA GLU A 5 8.23 -1.82 2.42
C GLU A 5 7.20 -0.89 1.80
N LYS A 6 7.01 -0.97 0.47
CA LYS A 6 6.00 -0.18 -0.25
C LYS A 6 4.57 -0.55 0.15
N VAL A 7 4.28 -1.84 0.31
CA VAL A 7 2.97 -2.33 0.80
C VAL A 7 2.69 -1.81 2.21
N LYS A 8 3.68 -1.86 3.10
CA LYS A 8 3.57 -1.29 4.45
C LYS A 8 3.30 0.21 4.41
N ALA A 9 4.03 0.97 3.59
CA ALA A 9 3.85 2.41 3.46
C ALA A 9 2.43 2.77 2.98
N ILE A 10 1.88 2.01 2.02
CA ILE A 10 0.49 2.18 1.58
C ILE A 10 -0.49 1.91 2.72
N ARG A 11 -0.32 0.80 3.46
CA ARG A 11 -1.16 0.45 4.61
C ARG A 11 -1.20 1.56 5.65
N GLU A 12 -0.03 2.12 5.98
CA GLU A 12 0.11 3.18 6.97
C GLU A 12 -0.48 4.50 6.47
N ALA A 13 -0.27 4.84 5.19
CA ALA A 13 -0.89 6.02 4.60
C ALA A 13 -2.42 5.93 4.56
N GLU A 14 -3.00 4.75 4.32
CA GLU A 14 -4.45 4.55 4.39
C GLU A 14 -4.98 4.48 5.83
N GLY A 15 -4.12 4.48 6.85
CA GLY A 15 -4.53 4.46 8.26
C GLY A 15 -5.19 3.15 8.69
N ILE A 16 -4.98 2.06 7.96
CA ILE A 16 -5.59 0.77 8.25
C ILE A 16 -4.66 -0.16 9.03
N THR A 17 -5.26 -1.03 9.83
CA THR A 17 -4.56 -2.04 10.62
C THR A 17 -4.10 -3.22 9.77
N GLN A 18 -3.18 -4.03 10.29
CA GLN A 18 -2.77 -5.30 9.65
C GLN A 18 -3.93 -6.30 9.53
N VAL A 19 -4.93 -6.22 10.43
CA VAL A 19 -6.12 -7.08 10.40
C VAL A 19 -7.02 -6.68 9.23
N GLN A 20 -7.31 -5.38 9.08
CA GLN A 20 -8.09 -4.89 7.95
C GLN A 20 -7.41 -5.22 6.61
N LEU A 21 -6.09 -5.03 6.53
CA LEU A 21 -5.36 -5.42 5.32
C LEU A 21 -5.46 -6.92 5.04
N ALA A 22 -5.44 -7.77 6.07
CA ALA A 22 -5.61 -9.22 5.94
C ALA A 22 -6.98 -9.57 5.34
N GLU A 23 -8.03 -8.93 5.83
CA GLU A 23 -9.41 -9.11 5.35
C GLU A 23 -9.56 -8.65 3.90
N MET A 24 -9.04 -7.47 3.55
CA MET A 24 -9.13 -6.92 2.19
C MET A 24 -8.36 -7.76 1.15
N THR A 25 -7.23 -8.34 1.53
CA THR A 25 -6.34 -9.08 0.62
C THR A 25 -6.55 -10.60 0.63
N GLY A 26 -7.27 -11.13 1.62
CA GLY A 26 -7.35 -12.57 1.90
C GLY A 26 -6.01 -13.19 2.32
N ILE A 27 -5.03 -12.38 2.73
CA ILE A 27 -3.73 -12.83 3.20
C ILE A 27 -3.77 -12.95 4.72
N SER A 28 -3.16 -13.99 5.30
CA SER A 28 -3.13 -14.11 6.76
C SER A 28 -2.45 -12.89 7.43
N ARG A 29 -3.00 -12.42 8.56
CA ARG A 29 -2.37 -11.38 9.39
C ARG A 29 -0.91 -11.71 9.74
N SER A 30 -0.59 -12.98 9.98
CA SER A 30 0.78 -13.43 10.26
C SER A 30 1.72 -13.14 9.09
N THR A 31 1.28 -13.40 7.86
CA THR A 31 2.04 -13.08 6.65
C THR A 31 2.25 -11.58 6.52
N ILE A 32 1.22 -10.77 6.73
CA ILE A 32 1.33 -9.30 6.71
C ILE A 32 2.31 -8.80 7.76
N SER A 33 2.24 -9.31 8.99
CA SER A 33 3.18 -8.95 10.06
C SER A 33 4.63 -9.30 9.70
N LYS A 34 4.87 -10.44 9.04
CA LYS A 34 6.21 -10.82 8.56
C LYS A 34 6.70 -9.95 7.41
N LEU A 35 5.81 -9.50 6.53
CA LEU A 35 6.13 -8.52 5.48
C LEU A 35 6.48 -7.17 6.11
N ASP A 36 5.64 -6.64 6.99
CA ASP A 36 5.82 -5.32 7.64
C ASP A 36 7.09 -5.23 8.50
N SER A 37 7.54 -6.36 9.07
CA SER A 37 8.76 -6.47 9.87
C SER A 37 10.01 -6.81 9.03
N GLY A 38 9.86 -7.07 7.73
CA GLY A 38 10.96 -7.46 6.84
C GLY A 38 11.51 -8.87 7.09
N VAL A 39 10.88 -9.66 7.98
CA VAL A 39 11.20 -11.09 8.19
C VAL A 39 10.91 -11.89 6.92
N LYS A 40 9.83 -11.54 6.22
CA LYS A 40 9.53 -12.06 4.88
C LYS A 40 9.76 -10.94 3.87
N LYS A 41 10.79 -11.11 3.03
CA LYS A 41 11.14 -10.14 1.97
C LYS A 41 10.48 -10.50 0.64
N ASP A 42 10.26 -11.79 0.40
CA ASP A 42 9.68 -12.28 -0.84
C ASP A 42 8.15 -12.25 -0.81
N MET A 43 7.57 -11.45 -1.69
CA MET A 43 6.14 -11.40 -1.95
C MET A 43 5.83 -12.16 -3.25
N LYS A 44 4.89 -13.10 -3.19
CA LYS A 44 4.43 -13.81 -4.39
C LYS A 44 3.71 -12.84 -5.33
N ALA A 45 3.86 -13.03 -6.64
CA ALA A 45 3.16 -12.20 -7.63
C ALA A 45 1.64 -12.19 -7.43
N GLU A 46 1.05 -13.34 -7.10
CA GLU A 46 -0.38 -13.47 -6.76
C GLU A 46 -0.79 -12.58 -5.59
N THR A 47 0.05 -12.50 -4.55
CA THR A 47 -0.18 -11.63 -3.39
C THR A 47 -0.16 -10.15 -3.79
N LEU A 48 0.82 -9.76 -4.63
CA LEU A 48 0.93 -8.40 -5.14
C LEU A 48 -0.26 -8.02 -6.03
N LEU A 49 -0.71 -8.95 -6.88
CA LEU A 49 -1.90 -8.76 -7.72
C LEU A 49 -3.15 -8.56 -6.88
N ARG A 50 -3.37 -9.34 -5.82
CA ARG A 50 -4.50 -9.11 -4.91
C ARG A 50 -4.47 -7.71 -4.31
N PHE A 51 -3.28 -7.27 -3.88
CA PHE A 51 -3.10 -5.93 -3.33
C PHE A 51 -3.43 -4.83 -4.36
N CYS A 52 -2.91 -4.92 -5.58
CA CYS A 52 -3.16 -3.95 -6.64
C CYS A 52 -4.62 -3.91 -7.12
N ASN A 53 -5.38 -4.99 -6.96
CA ASN A 53 -6.78 -5.07 -7.39
C ASN A 53 -7.78 -4.59 -6.33
N ILE A 54 -7.33 -4.26 -5.12
CA ILE A 54 -8.16 -3.59 -4.13
C ILE A 54 -8.48 -2.18 -4.65
N PRO A 55 -9.76 -1.81 -4.83
CA PRO A 55 -10.15 -0.52 -5.42
C PRO A 55 -9.48 0.69 -4.73
N GLU A 56 -9.38 0.66 -3.41
CA GLU A 56 -8.78 1.70 -2.60
C GLU A 56 -7.26 1.87 -2.84
N PHE A 57 -6.59 0.80 -3.30
CA PHE A 57 -5.13 0.76 -3.50
C PHE A 57 -4.70 0.86 -4.96
N GLN A 58 -5.62 0.78 -5.93
CA GLN A 58 -5.32 0.95 -7.36
C GLN A 58 -4.60 2.27 -7.67
N LYS A 59 -4.88 3.31 -6.88
CA LYS A 59 -4.19 4.62 -6.97
C LYS A 59 -2.69 4.55 -6.70
N TYR A 60 -2.17 3.47 -6.13
CA TYR A 60 -0.74 3.30 -5.83
C TYR A 60 0.00 2.39 -6.81
N THR A 61 -0.68 1.78 -7.79
CA THR A 61 -0.10 0.73 -8.64
C THR A 61 1.16 1.18 -9.37
N LEU A 62 1.14 2.38 -9.98
CA LEU A 62 2.31 2.90 -10.70
C LEU A 62 3.51 3.07 -9.76
N TRP A 63 3.29 3.68 -8.59
CA TRP A 63 4.35 3.92 -7.62
C TRP A 63 4.89 2.60 -7.04
N LEU A 64 3.99 1.65 -6.74
CA LEU A 64 4.35 0.35 -6.22
C LEU A 64 5.27 -0.41 -7.18
N MET A 65 4.95 -0.39 -8.47
CA MET A 65 5.62 -1.19 -9.49
C MET A 65 6.83 -0.52 -10.14
N THR A 66 6.83 0.81 -10.29
CA THR A 66 7.85 1.52 -11.09
C THR A 66 8.46 2.74 -10.39
N ASP A 67 8.09 3.01 -9.14
CA ASP A 67 8.49 4.21 -8.39
C ASP A 67 8.06 5.54 -9.03
N GLN A 68 7.16 5.51 -10.01
CA GLN A 68 6.61 6.69 -10.67
C GLN A 68 5.24 7.08 -10.12
N VAL A 69 4.88 8.35 -10.29
CA VAL A 69 3.54 8.88 -9.98
C VAL A 69 2.97 9.60 -11.19
N ASN A 70 1.65 9.63 -11.32
CA ASN A 70 0.92 10.45 -12.26
C ASN A 70 -0.38 10.94 -11.60
N PRO A 71 -0.32 12.01 -10.77
CA PRO A 71 -1.47 12.49 -10.02
C PRO A 71 -2.66 12.88 -10.88
N SER A 72 -2.43 13.42 -12.09
CA SER A 72 -3.48 13.76 -13.04
C SER A 72 -4.27 12.54 -13.53
N ALA A 73 -3.68 11.34 -13.51
CA ALA A 73 -4.34 10.07 -13.80
C ALA A 73 -4.79 9.32 -12.54
N GLY A 74 -4.76 9.95 -11.37
CA GLY A 74 -5.09 9.33 -10.09
C GLY A 74 -4.06 8.34 -9.56
N GLN A 75 -2.85 8.29 -10.15
CA GLN A 75 -1.75 7.44 -9.69
C GLN A 75 -0.82 8.25 -8.78
N ILE A 76 -0.78 7.94 -7.49
CA ILE A 76 -0.09 8.71 -6.46
C ILE A 76 0.83 7.82 -5.62
N SER A 77 1.71 8.45 -4.83
CA SER A 77 2.45 7.77 -3.76
C SER A 77 1.74 7.93 -2.41
N PRO A 78 2.06 7.09 -1.41
CA PRO A 78 1.61 7.27 -0.03
C PRO A 78 1.89 8.68 0.53
N GLU A 79 3.03 9.27 0.18
CA GLU A 79 3.44 10.61 0.61
C GLU A 79 2.50 11.70 0.08
N ILE A 80 2.09 11.59 -1.20
CA ILE A 80 1.14 12.52 -1.82
C ILE A 80 -0.22 12.43 -1.11
N LYS A 81 -0.68 11.21 -0.79
CA LYS A 81 -1.93 11.00 -0.06
C LYS A 81 -1.88 11.67 1.32
N LEU A 82 -0.83 11.40 2.09
CA LEU A 82 -0.64 11.98 3.42
C LEU A 82 -0.59 13.52 3.38
N SER A 83 0.11 14.08 2.40
CA SER A 83 0.18 15.54 2.20
C SER A 83 -1.19 16.13 1.88
N ALA A 84 -1.97 15.47 1.02
CA ALA A 84 -3.32 15.91 0.66
C ALA A 84 -4.28 15.87 1.85
N ASP A 85 -4.15 14.90 2.75
CA ASP A 85 -4.99 14.80 3.94
C ASP A 85 -4.68 15.89 4.99
N GLN A 86 -3.40 16.25 5.16
CA GLN A 86 -3.00 17.35 6.04
C GLN A 86 -3.60 18.70 5.61
N LEU A 87 -3.70 18.94 4.30
CA LEU A 87 -4.32 20.15 3.76
C LEU A 87 -5.84 20.19 4.03
N LYS A 88 -6.51 19.03 4.08
CA LYS A 88 -7.94 18.93 4.38
C LYS A 88 -8.26 19.10 5.86
N THR A 89 -7.37 18.69 6.76
CA THR A 89 -7.58 18.81 8.22
C THR A 89 -7.25 20.18 8.78
N GLY A 90 -6.49 20.99 8.04
CA GLY A 90 -6.15 22.37 8.38
C GLY A 90 -7.06 23.44 7.77
N SER A 91 -8.14 23.05 7.08
CA SER A 91 -9.15 23.97 6.49
C SER A 91 -10.45 23.95 7.26
#